data_AF-A0A1J4KK02-F1
#
_entry.id   AF-A0A1J4KK02-F1
#
_cell.length_a   1.000
_cell.length_b   1.000
_cell.length_c   1.000
_cell.angle_alpha   90.00
_cell.angle_beta   90.00
_cell.angle_gamma   90.00
#
_symmetry.space_group_name_H-M   'P 1'
#
loop_
_entity.id
_entity.type
_entity.pdbx_description
1 polymer ?
#
loop_
_entity_poly.entity_id
_entity_poly.type
_entity_poly.pdbx_seq_one_letter_code
_entity_poly.pdbx_strand_id
1 'polypeptide(L)'
;MIAPEYTIEDLEDTVVMTVTFAGRMASKCDLVVADLYAKFNLRPYFLMIDFPEKVSIKNVCASAKVNTLIIRVKKEVEQKWAPQPWKFEQDELKKRRDESFQRLVDAERARVEAERIAKEAAEKEAMQRAWDFEKQQREALKEAQELDKQYAQSNITGEDSAKELRSKPLYTPVEFAPSRGKISTQMMHTPTMKDQPARYTGPQRNFIVPKKGDASPLWMKQQGDAFYKNGDYRSAINAYTEAVDGSDRQFVAALSNRAAARLKLGQAKLALNDCDEGLALIADPIVSPEVGKMKCRLLSRKVQALFEEKRYVECFQACADILKYERGVPEVKEDLDLIIKLAGNKLKETKELQESLAKIEAMSKVKDDAPPEKK
;
A
#
# COMPACT_ATOMS: atom_id res chain seq x y z
N MET A 1 5.97 -20.81 -35.23
CA MET A 1 5.57 -19.40 -35.02
C MET A 1 5.15 -18.87 -36.37
N ILE A 2 4.04 -18.15 -36.45
CA ILE A 2 3.48 -17.62 -37.70
C ILE A 2 3.87 -16.14 -37.80
N ALA A 3 4.33 -15.69 -38.97
CA ALA A 3 4.52 -14.26 -39.18
C ALA A 3 3.13 -13.62 -39.44
N PRO A 4 2.71 -12.61 -38.66
CA PRO A 4 1.51 -11.85 -38.96
C PRO A 4 1.69 -11.00 -40.22
N GLU A 5 0.60 -10.62 -40.86
CA GLU A 5 0.63 -9.66 -41.98
C GLU A 5 1.00 -8.29 -41.44
N TYR A 6 1.92 -7.59 -42.10
CA TYR A 6 2.32 -6.25 -41.69
C TYR A 6 2.58 -5.34 -42.90
N THR A 7 2.35 -4.04 -42.70
CA THR A 7 2.70 -2.98 -43.63
C THR A 7 3.48 -1.89 -42.89
N ILE A 8 4.43 -1.26 -43.59
CA ILE A 8 5.26 -0.19 -43.04
C ILE A 8 5.17 0.99 -43.99
N GLU A 9 4.67 2.10 -43.48
CA GLU A 9 4.61 3.37 -44.16
C GLU A 9 5.71 4.26 -43.61
N ASP A 10 6.64 4.62 -44.48
CA ASP A 10 7.77 5.49 -44.15
C ASP A 10 7.44 6.94 -44.49
N LEU A 11 7.32 7.79 -43.46
CA LEU A 11 7.18 9.24 -43.59
C LEU A 11 8.54 9.90 -43.31
N GLU A 12 8.66 11.22 -43.53
CA GLU A 12 9.95 11.92 -43.39
C GLU A 12 10.46 11.94 -41.94
N ASP A 13 9.57 12.12 -40.99
CA ASP A 13 9.88 12.24 -39.56
C ASP A 13 9.46 11.02 -38.73
N THR A 14 8.58 10.17 -39.28
CA THR A 14 7.89 9.12 -38.55
C THR A 14 7.77 7.85 -39.37
N VAL A 15 7.76 6.71 -38.68
CA VAL A 15 7.47 5.41 -39.30
C VAL A 15 6.21 4.85 -38.69
N VAL A 16 5.28 4.46 -39.56
CA VAL A 16 4.01 3.87 -39.17
C VAL A 16 4.03 2.39 -39.54
N MET A 17 3.98 1.52 -38.54
CA MET A 17 3.90 0.07 -38.73
C MET A 17 2.49 -0.39 -38.39
N THR A 18 1.85 -1.10 -39.31
CA THR A 18 0.54 -1.69 -39.11
C THR A 18 0.67 -3.20 -39.16
N VAL A 19 0.37 -3.88 -38.06
CA VAL A 19 0.48 -5.35 -37.93
C VAL A 19 -0.90 -5.94 -37.67
N THR A 20 -1.32 -6.92 -38.46
CA THR A 20 -2.64 -7.55 -38.37
C THR A 20 -2.52 -9.00 -37.90
N PHE A 21 -3.25 -9.35 -36.84
CA PHE A 21 -3.26 -10.67 -36.22
C PHE A 21 -4.58 -11.38 -36.49
N ALA A 22 -4.59 -12.39 -37.35
CA ALA A 22 -5.84 -13.11 -37.66
C ALA A 22 -6.36 -13.87 -36.42
N GLY A 23 -7.62 -13.59 -36.04
CA GLY A 23 -8.33 -14.27 -34.95
C GLY A 23 -7.81 -13.99 -33.53
N ARG A 24 -7.03 -12.92 -33.32
CA ARG A 24 -6.50 -12.53 -32.02
C ARG A 24 -6.64 -11.03 -31.79
N MET A 25 -6.82 -10.65 -30.52
CA MET A 25 -6.90 -9.25 -30.14
C MET A 25 -5.51 -8.61 -30.16
N ALA A 26 -5.33 -7.52 -30.91
CA ALA A 26 -4.04 -6.84 -31.00
C ALA A 26 -3.60 -6.21 -29.67
N SER A 27 -4.54 -5.87 -28.80
CA SER A 27 -4.26 -5.35 -27.44
C SER A 27 -3.53 -6.35 -26.54
N LYS A 28 -3.56 -7.64 -26.88
CA LYS A 28 -2.85 -8.71 -26.15
C LYS A 28 -1.43 -8.93 -26.68
N CYS A 29 -0.96 -8.16 -27.65
CA CYS A 29 0.39 -8.27 -28.19
C CYS A 29 1.42 -7.63 -27.25
N ASP A 30 2.43 -8.39 -26.85
CA ASP A 30 3.60 -7.83 -26.18
C ASP A 30 4.44 -7.08 -27.23
N LEU A 31 4.49 -5.77 -27.11
CA LEU A 31 5.28 -4.88 -27.96
C LEU A 31 6.51 -4.37 -27.21
N VAL A 32 7.69 -4.55 -27.81
CA VAL A 32 8.93 -3.91 -27.36
C VAL A 32 9.50 -3.10 -28.53
N VAL A 33 9.62 -1.79 -28.34
CA VAL A 33 10.27 -0.90 -29.31
C VAL A 33 11.62 -0.48 -28.75
N ALA A 34 12.68 -0.88 -29.42
CA ALA A 34 14.04 -0.40 -29.21
C ALA A 34 14.38 0.63 -30.29
N ASP A 35 15.57 1.24 -30.20
CA ASP A 35 15.99 2.25 -31.16
C ASP A 35 16.33 1.69 -32.54
N LEU A 36 16.69 0.41 -32.67
CA LEU A 36 17.02 -0.22 -33.95
C LEU A 36 16.11 -1.39 -34.34
N TYR A 37 15.14 -1.75 -33.51
CA TYR A 37 14.18 -2.78 -33.88
C TYR A 37 12.89 -2.68 -33.07
N ALA A 38 11.81 -3.23 -33.61
CA ALA A 38 10.57 -3.46 -32.90
C ALA A 38 10.24 -4.96 -32.89
N LYS A 39 9.82 -5.45 -31.73
CA LYS A 39 9.47 -6.86 -31.49
C LYS A 39 8.02 -6.97 -31.07
N PHE A 40 7.31 -7.86 -31.74
CA PHE A 40 5.90 -8.14 -31.55
C PHE A 40 5.72 -9.61 -31.20
N ASN A 41 5.10 -9.89 -30.06
CA ASN A 41 4.91 -11.25 -29.60
C ASN A 41 3.45 -11.47 -29.17
N LEU A 42 2.74 -12.34 -29.90
CA LEU A 42 1.35 -12.69 -29.65
C LEU A 42 1.07 -14.12 -30.09
N ARG A 43 1.17 -15.11 -29.20
CA ARG A 43 1.08 -16.54 -29.58
C ARG A 43 -0.16 -16.87 -30.44
N PRO A 44 -0.01 -17.54 -31.60
CA PRO A 44 1.21 -18.16 -32.17
C PRO A 44 2.09 -17.24 -33.05
N TYR A 45 1.76 -15.96 -33.14
CA TYR A 45 2.43 -14.95 -33.94
C TYR A 45 3.69 -14.39 -33.30
N PHE A 46 4.70 -14.17 -34.14
CA PHE A 46 5.94 -13.51 -33.77
C PHE A 46 6.45 -12.70 -34.96
N LEU A 47 6.78 -11.43 -34.72
CA LEU A 47 7.36 -10.55 -35.74
C LEU A 47 8.47 -9.71 -35.10
N MET A 48 9.56 -9.55 -35.84
CA MET A 48 10.64 -8.63 -35.50
C MET A 48 10.96 -7.81 -36.74
N ILE A 49 10.95 -6.49 -36.59
CA ILE A 49 11.25 -5.54 -37.65
C ILE A 49 12.49 -4.77 -37.21
N ASP A 50 13.57 -4.89 -37.97
CA ASP A 50 14.80 -4.13 -37.73
C ASP A 50 14.77 -2.83 -38.51
N PHE A 51 15.09 -1.72 -37.86
CA PHE A 51 15.17 -0.40 -38.48
C PHE A 51 16.57 -0.16 -39.06
N PRO A 52 16.67 0.51 -40.23
CA PRO A 52 17.96 0.87 -40.82
C PRO A 52 18.70 1.91 -39.96
N GLU A 53 17.96 2.83 -39.38
CA GLU A 53 18.45 3.94 -38.56
C GLU A 53 17.74 4.00 -37.21
N LYS A 54 18.27 4.84 -36.31
CA LYS A 54 17.77 4.96 -34.94
C LYS A 54 16.41 5.67 -34.90
N VAL A 55 15.54 5.15 -34.05
CA VAL A 55 14.24 5.75 -33.72
C VAL A 55 14.18 6.22 -32.28
N SER A 56 13.36 7.24 -32.04
CA SER A 56 13.17 7.83 -30.71
C SER A 56 12.31 6.93 -29.82
N ILE A 57 12.91 6.36 -28.78
CA ILE A 57 12.20 5.51 -27.80
C ILE A 57 11.20 6.33 -26.95
N LYS A 58 11.38 7.65 -26.85
CA LYS A 58 10.50 8.52 -26.06
C LYS A 58 9.15 8.79 -26.74
N ASN A 59 9.12 8.79 -28.07
CA ASN A 59 7.98 9.21 -28.87
C ASN A 59 7.40 8.03 -29.65
N VAL A 60 6.97 7.00 -28.91
CA VAL A 60 6.30 5.82 -29.45
C VAL A 60 4.82 5.91 -29.12
N CYS A 61 3.97 5.90 -30.15
CA CYS A 61 2.51 5.82 -29.98
C CYS A 61 2.02 4.50 -30.54
N ALA A 62 1.46 3.64 -29.69
CA ALA A 62 0.85 2.37 -30.08
C ALA A 62 -0.67 2.45 -29.91
N SER A 63 -1.41 2.14 -30.98
CA SER A 63 -2.87 2.12 -31.02
C SER A 63 -3.34 0.74 -31.47
N ALA A 64 -4.00 0.01 -30.57
CA ALA A 64 -4.56 -1.29 -30.86
C ALA A 64 -6.04 -1.15 -31.26
N LYS A 65 -6.37 -1.61 -32.47
CA LYS A 65 -7.74 -1.93 -32.91
C LYS A 65 -8.01 -3.42 -32.65
N VAL A 66 -9.21 -3.91 -32.99
CA VAL A 66 -9.65 -5.29 -32.72
C VAL A 66 -8.56 -6.32 -33.01
N ASN A 67 -8.11 -6.42 -34.27
CA ASN A 67 -7.10 -7.36 -34.71
C ASN A 67 -5.84 -6.69 -35.29
N THR A 68 -5.80 -5.36 -35.35
CA THR A 68 -4.70 -4.60 -35.96
C THR A 68 -4.01 -3.71 -34.94
N LEU A 69 -2.69 -3.79 -34.87
CA LEU A 69 -1.83 -2.92 -34.06
C LEU A 69 -1.16 -1.89 -34.97
N ILE A 70 -1.38 -0.61 -34.69
CA ILE A 70 -0.76 0.51 -35.41
C ILE A 70 0.25 1.15 -34.47
N ILE A 71 1.50 1.27 -34.90
CA ILE A 71 2.57 1.89 -34.14
C ILE A 71 3.13 3.04 -34.95
N ARG A 72 3.26 4.19 -34.31
CA ARG A 72 3.93 5.36 -34.85
C ARG A 72 5.18 5.61 -34.01
N VAL A 73 6.33 5.61 -34.65
CA VAL A 73 7.61 5.92 -34.01
C VAL A 73 8.25 7.10 -34.71
N LYS A 74 8.71 8.09 -33.95
CA LYS A 74 9.48 9.21 -34.50
C LYS A 74 10.92 8.78 -34.79
N LYS A 75 11.46 9.15 -35.95
CA LYS A 75 12.87 8.95 -36.31
C LYS A 75 13.76 9.89 -35.50
N GLU A 76 14.99 9.48 -35.25
CA GLU A 76 15.99 10.38 -34.65
C GLU A 76 16.55 11.37 -35.68
N VAL A 77 16.70 10.91 -36.94
CA VAL A 77 17.07 11.72 -38.10
C VAL A 77 15.90 11.78 -39.07
N GLU A 78 15.51 12.98 -39.47
CA GLU A 78 14.38 13.21 -40.39
C GLU A 78 14.81 12.91 -41.83
N GLN A 79 14.79 11.63 -42.20
CA GLN A 79 15.14 11.15 -43.54
C GLN A 79 14.27 9.96 -43.96
N LYS A 80 13.83 9.92 -45.22
CA LYS A 80 13.17 8.74 -45.80
C LYS A 80 14.13 7.57 -45.95
N TRP A 81 13.71 6.41 -45.50
CA TRP A 81 14.45 5.17 -45.59
C TRP A 81 14.25 4.52 -46.97
N ALA A 82 15.18 3.66 -47.36
CA ALA A 82 15.03 2.87 -48.58
C ALA A 82 13.76 1.99 -48.51
N PRO A 83 13.08 1.71 -49.63
CA PRO A 83 11.92 0.82 -49.63
C PRO A 83 12.31 -0.61 -49.21
N GLN A 84 11.42 -1.31 -48.52
CA GLN A 84 11.65 -2.67 -48.04
C GLN A 84 11.83 -3.70 -49.17
N PRO A 85 12.51 -4.84 -48.92
CA PRO A 85 13.10 -5.28 -47.65
C PRO A 85 14.53 -4.75 -47.40
N TRP A 86 14.80 -4.30 -46.16
CA TRP A 86 16.15 -3.97 -45.72
C TRP A 86 16.95 -5.25 -45.47
N LYS A 87 18.07 -5.41 -46.18
CA LYS A 87 18.94 -6.59 -46.04
C LYS A 87 20.09 -6.26 -45.11
N PHE A 88 20.27 -7.10 -44.09
CA PHE A 88 21.39 -7.03 -43.14
C PHE A 88 22.05 -8.40 -43.05
N GLU A 89 23.37 -8.42 -42.88
CA GLU A 89 24.11 -9.64 -42.57
C GLU A 89 23.72 -10.15 -41.17
N GLN A 90 23.57 -11.47 -41.00
CA GLN A 90 22.99 -12.05 -39.78
C GLN A 90 23.82 -11.74 -38.51
N ASP A 91 25.14 -11.78 -38.62
CA ASP A 91 26.06 -11.51 -37.50
C ASP A 91 26.05 -10.04 -37.10
N GLU A 92 25.97 -9.15 -38.07
CA GLU A 92 25.86 -7.70 -37.83
C GLU A 92 24.51 -7.36 -37.18
N LEU A 93 23.43 -7.99 -37.63
CA LEU A 93 22.09 -7.78 -37.10
C LEU A 93 22.00 -8.21 -35.63
N LYS A 94 22.63 -9.32 -35.26
CA LYS A 94 22.69 -9.78 -33.87
C LYS A 94 23.43 -8.77 -32.99
N LYS A 95 24.60 -8.30 -33.43
CA LYS A 95 25.37 -7.28 -32.69
C LYS A 95 24.61 -5.96 -32.54
N ARG A 96 23.98 -5.48 -33.61
CA ARG A 96 23.14 -4.27 -33.59
C ARG A 96 21.98 -4.38 -32.60
N ARG A 97 21.32 -5.54 -32.55
CA ARG A 97 20.23 -5.82 -31.60
C ARG A 97 20.72 -5.87 -30.17
N ASP A 98 21.84 -6.55 -29.91
CA ASP A 98 22.41 -6.66 -28.56
C ASP A 98 22.84 -5.27 -28.04
N GLU A 99 23.49 -4.46 -28.88
CA GLU A 99 23.87 -3.08 -28.55
C GLU A 99 22.65 -2.15 -28.36
N SER A 100 21.62 -2.30 -29.18
CA SER A 100 20.34 -1.58 -29.07
C SER A 100 19.62 -1.93 -27.77
N PHE A 101 19.54 -3.23 -27.46
CA PHE A 101 18.91 -3.73 -26.24
C PHE A 101 19.67 -3.29 -24.98
N GLN A 102 21.01 -3.36 -25.01
CA GLN A 102 21.83 -2.92 -23.89
C GLN A 102 21.62 -1.44 -23.59
N ARG A 103 21.57 -0.58 -24.63
CA ARG A 103 21.29 0.85 -24.45
C ARG A 103 19.89 1.11 -23.89
N LEU A 104 18.88 0.35 -24.29
CA LEU A 104 17.54 0.45 -23.71
C LEU A 104 17.54 0.07 -22.22
N VAL A 105 18.22 -1.02 -21.86
CA VAL A 105 18.36 -1.46 -20.47
C VAL A 105 19.12 -0.43 -19.63
N ASP A 106 20.21 0.11 -20.14
CA ASP A 106 21.02 1.11 -19.44
C ASP A 106 20.27 2.43 -19.25
N ALA A 107 19.51 2.86 -20.27
CA ALA A 107 18.65 4.05 -20.17
C ALA A 107 17.52 3.86 -19.14
N GLU A 108 16.89 2.68 -19.09
CA GLU A 108 15.86 2.38 -18.10
C GLU A 108 16.44 2.31 -16.68
N ARG A 109 17.63 1.70 -16.50
CA ARG A 109 18.35 1.69 -15.22
C ARG A 109 18.70 3.10 -14.75
N ALA A 110 19.22 3.94 -15.64
CA ALA A 110 19.54 5.33 -15.33
C ALA A 110 18.29 6.14 -14.94
N ARG A 111 17.14 5.89 -15.58
CA ARG A 111 15.87 6.53 -15.23
C ARG A 111 15.41 6.18 -13.83
N VAL A 112 15.40 4.88 -13.50
CA VAL A 112 14.99 4.40 -12.17
C VAL A 112 15.92 4.94 -11.08
N GLU A 113 17.22 4.97 -11.34
CA GLU A 113 18.19 5.50 -10.39
C GLU A 113 18.05 7.02 -10.20
N ALA A 114 17.80 7.77 -11.27
CA ALA A 114 17.53 9.21 -11.19
C ALA A 114 16.25 9.51 -10.40
N GLU A 115 15.19 8.72 -10.59
CA GLU A 115 13.94 8.84 -9.82
C GLU A 115 14.16 8.54 -8.33
N ARG A 116 14.95 7.52 -8.00
CA ARG A 116 15.34 7.20 -6.63
C ARG A 116 16.08 8.36 -5.97
N ILE A 117 17.08 8.92 -6.65
CA ILE A 117 17.87 10.07 -6.16
C ILE A 117 16.97 11.30 -5.98
N ALA A 118 16.07 11.57 -6.93
CA ALA A 118 15.15 12.70 -6.85
C ALA A 118 14.17 12.57 -5.67
N LYS A 119 13.65 11.37 -5.43
CA LYS A 119 12.78 11.09 -4.28
C LYS A 119 13.51 11.30 -2.95
N GLU A 120 14.73 10.77 -2.83
CA GLU A 120 15.55 10.94 -1.62
C GLU A 120 15.91 12.43 -1.39
N ALA A 121 16.18 13.18 -2.45
CA ALA A 121 16.42 14.61 -2.36
C ALA A 121 15.15 15.37 -1.89
N ALA A 122 13.99 15.04 -2.45
CA ALA A 122 12.71 15.65 -2.07
C ALA A 122 12.32 15.33 -0.61
N GLU A 123 12.55 14.10 -0.16
CA GLU A 123 12.31 13.69 1.23
C GLU A 123 13.23 14.44 2.21
N LYS A 124 14.52 14.57 1.89
CA LYS A 124 15.46 15.36 2.72
C LYS A 124 15.07 16.82 2.79
N GLU A 125 14.67 17.41 1.66
CA GLU A 125 14.25 18.80 1.61
C GLU A 125 12.94 19.04 2.40
N ALA A 126 11.99 18.12 2.31
CA ALA A 126 10.76 18.15 3.12
C ALA A 126 11.04 17.99 4.62
N MET A 127 11.95 17.09 4.99
CA MET A 127 12.38 16.91 6.38
C MET A 127 13.07 18.16 6.92
N GLN A 128 13.93 18.80 6.12
CA GLN A 128 14.61 20.02 6.52
C GLN A 128 13.62 21.17 6.71
N ARG A 129 12.65 21.35 5.81
CA ARG A 129 11.57 22.33 5.99
C ARG A 129 10.74 22.09 7.26
N ALA A 130 10.42 20.83 7.57
CA ALA A 130 9.69 20.48 8.77
C ALA A 130 10.51 20.79 10.04
N TRP A 131 11.80 20.47 10.03
CA TRP A 131 12.71 20.79 11.13
C TRP A 131 12.83 22.30 11.35
N ASP A 132 13.00 23.08 10.28
CA ASP A 132 13.11 24.54 10.37
C ASP A 132 11.84 25.16 10.93
N PHE A 133 10.68 24.65 10.51
CA PHE A 133 9.38 25.08 11.04
C PHE A 133 9.22 24.73 12.52
N GLU A 134 9.53 23.50 12.93
CA GLU A 134 9.50 23.09 14.34
C GLU A 134 10.46 23.91 15.20
N LYS A 135 11.66 24.21 14.69
CA LYS A 135 12.65 25.06 15.36
C LYS A 135 12.09 26.47 15.59
N GLN A 136 11.50 27.08 14.57
CA GLN A 136 10.85 28.40 14.67
C GLN A 136 9.70 28.39 15.69
N GLN A 137 8.87 27.35 15.70
CA GLN A 137 7.80 27.20 16.68
C GLN A 137 8.34 27.11 18.12
N ARG A 138 9.42 26.34 18.32
CA ARG A 138 10.03 26.17 19.64
C ARG A 138 10.69 27.46 20.15
N GLU A 139 11.30 28.23 19.25
CA GLU A 139 11.89 29.53 19.57
C GLU A 139 10.80 30.54 19.95
N ALA A 140 9.72 30.63 19.17
CA ALA A 140 8.57 31.48 19.48
C ALA A 140 7.91 31.12 20.82
N LEU A 141 7.79 29.83 21.14
CA LEU A 141 7.25 29.39 22.43
C LEU A 141 8.16 29.80 23.61
N LYS A 142 9.48 29.68 23.43
CA LYS A 142 10.44 30.11 24.46
C LYS A 142 10.38 31.61 24.69
N GLU A 143 10.30 32.41 23.62
CA GLU A 143 10.16 33.87 23.72
C GLU A 143 8.87 34.26 24.45
N ALA A 144 7.76 33.60 24.14
CA ALA A 144 6.48 33.81 24.84
C ALA A 144 6.58 33.46 26.34
N GLN A 145 7.22 32.34 26.68
CA GLN A 145 7.44 31.95 28.07
C GLN A 145 8.34 32.93 28.83
N GLU A 146 9.35 33.50 28.16
CA GLU A 146 10.24 34.47 28.78
C GLU A 146 9.54 35.82 29.01
N LEU A 147 8.69 36.26 28.08
CA LEU A 147 7.81 37.42 28.25
C LEU A 147 6.83 37.24 29.41
N ASP A 148 6.20 36.07 29.52
CA ASP A 148 5.28 35.75 30.62
C ASP A 148 6.00 35.76 31.98
N LYS A 149 7.23 35.23 32.05
CA LYS A 149 8.05 35.30 33.27
C LYS A 149 8.41 36.73 33.65
N GLN A 150 8.82 37.56 32.68
CA GLN A 150 9.13 38.96 32.92
C GLN A 150 7.90 39.72 33.41
N TYR A 151 6.73 39.46 32.82
CA TYR A 151 5.45 40.01 33.26
C TYR A 151 5.09 39.58 34.68
N ALA A 152 5.27 38.30 35.02
CA ALA A 152 5.04 37.79 36.36
C ALA A 152 6.01 38.42 37.37
N GLN A 153 7.28 38.61 37.00
CA GLN A 153 8.28 39.28 37.84
C GLN A 153 7.96 40.76 38.08
N SER A 154 7.55 41.51 37.05
CA SER A 154 7.16 42.92 37.20
C SER A 154 5.92 43.10 38.08
N ASN A 155 4.97 42.16 38.02
CA ASN A 155 3.82 42.15 38.92
C ASN A 155 4.20 41.89 40.38
N ILE A 156 5.28 41.14 40.64
CA ILE A 156 5.77 40.83 41.99
C ILE A 156 6.58 42.00 42.57
N THR A 157 7.36 42.72 41.75
CA THR A 157 8.21 43.83 42.21
C THR A 157 7.43 45.13 42.47
N GLY A 158 6.14 45.18 42.17
CA GLY A 158 5.27 46.31 42.53
C GLY A 158 5.56 47.60 41.77
N GLU A 159 6.17 47.51 40.58
CA GLU A 159 6.26 48.65 39.66
C GLU A 159 4.90 48.82 38.96
N ASP A 160 4.12 49.79 39.44
CA ASP A 160 2.80 50.14 38.93
C ASP A 160 2.83 50.48 37.42
N SER A 161 2.17 49.66 36.60
CA SER A 161 1.31 50.17 35.51
C SER A 161 0.24 49.14 35.14
N ALA A 162 -0.63 48.82 36.11
CA ALA A 162 -1.80 47.96 35.90
C ALA A 162 -2.84 48.55 34.92
N LYS A 163 -2.65 49.79 34.44
CA LYS A 163 -3.56 50.51 33.56
C LYS A 163 -3.09 50.54 32.09
N GLU A 164 -1.79 50.62 31.80
CA GLU A 164 -1.31 50.57 30.40
C GLU A 164 -1.34 49.15 29.82
N LEU A 165 -1.20 48.12 30.67
CA LEU A 165 -1.14 46.71 30.27
C LEU A 165 -2.51 46.06 30.01
N ARG A 166 -3.63 46.67 30.45
CA ARG A 166 -4.98 46.20 30.07
C ARG A 166 -5.38 46.53 28.64
N SER A 167 -4.61 47.41 27.97
CA SER A 167 -4.91 47.87 26.61
C SER A 167 -4.35 46.95 25.51
N LYS A 168 -3.43 46.04 25.84
CA LYS A 168 -2.85 45.10 24.89
C LYS A 168 -3.43 43.70 25.16
N PRO A 169 -4.13 43.09 24.19
CA PRO A 169 -4.67 41.75 24.39
C PRO A 169 -3.51 40.79 24.65
N LEU A 170 -3.63 39.99 25.72
CA LEU A 170 -2.68 38.94 26.14
C LEU A 170 -2.46 37.85 25.06
N TYR A 171 -3.17 37.93 23.94
CA TYR A 171 -3.11 37.00 22.84
C TYR A 171 -3.83 37.64 21.65
N THR A 172 -3.10 38.05 20.62
CA THR A 172 -3.67 38.05 19.26
C THR A 172 -3.56 36.61 18.78
N PRO A 173 -4.66 35.87 18.57
CA PRO A 173 -4.59 34.63 17.83
C PRO A 173 -3.96 35.01 16.49
N VAL A 174 -2.83 34.42 16.17
CA VAL A 174 -2.37 34.44 14.78
C VAL A 174 -3.55 33.87 13.99
N GLU A 175 -4.16 34.67 13.12
CA GLU A 175 -5.19 34.18 12.21
C GLU A 175 -4.55 33.10 11.36
N PHE A 176 -4.76 31.86 11.79
CA PHE A 176 -4.38 30.70 11.03
C PHE A 176 -5.23 30.75 9.77
N ALA A 177 -4.57 31.00 8.63
CA ALA A 177 -5.14 30.66 7.33
C ALA A 177 -5.79 29.27 7.48
N PRO A 178 -7.06 29.11 7.06
CA PRO A 178 -7.85 27.94 7.38
C PRO A 178 -7.03 26.71 7.04
N SER A 179 -6.64 25.95 8.07
CA SER A 179 -6.01 24.66 7.84
C SER A 179 -7.04 23.88 7.03
N ARG A 180 -6.76 23.67 5.73
CA ARG A 180 -7.36 22.54 5.04
C ARG A 180 -7.15 21.35 5.96
N GLY A 181 -8.28 20.75 6.36
CA GLY A 181 -8.46 20.04 7.62
C GLY A 181 -7.27 19.17 8.00
N LYS A 182 -7.00 19.15 9.31
CA LYS A 182 -6.05 18.25 9.96
C LYS A 182 -6.19 16.82 9.42
N ILE A 183 -5.37 16.46 8.45
CA ILE A 183 -4.84 15.11 8.38
C ILE A 183 -3.75 15.11 9.44
N SER A 184 -4.08 14.54 10.60
CA SER A 184 -3.11 14.22 11.64
C SER A 184 -2.18 13.16 11.08
N THR A 185 -1.23 13.55 10.24
CA THR A 185 -0.06 12.73 9.95
C THR A 185 0.80 12.81 11.20
N GLN A 186 0.51 11.94 12.17
CA GLN A 186 1.52 11.58 13.16
C GLN A 186 2.75 11.17 12.36
N MET A 187 3.83 11.92 12.52
CA MET A 187 5.15 11.45 12.14
C MET A 187 5.45 10.26 13.04
N MET A 188 5.03 9.07 12.59
CA MET A 188 5.61 7.83 13.03
C MET A 188 7.08 7.97 12.67
N HIS A 189 7.93 8.10 13.68
CA HIS A 189 9.32 7.74 13.54
C HIS A 189 9.30 6.30 13.05
N THR A 190 9.43 6.09 11.73
CA THR A 190 9.71 4.77 11.20
C THR A 190 11.09 4.46 11.76
N PRO A 191 11.22 3.49 12.69
CA PRO A 191 12.54 3.06 13.08
C PRO A 191 13.16 2.58 11.77
N THR A 192 14.23 3.25 11.32
CA THR A 192 15.02 2.77 10.21
C THR A 192 15.36 1.34 10.57
N MET A 193 14.84 0.37 9.81
CA MET A 193 15.04 -1.05 10.09
C MET A 193 16.49 -1.39 9.76
N LYS A 194 17.42 -0.97 10.61
CA LYS A 194 18.83 -1.36 10.56
C LYS A 194 19.05 -2.79 11.07
N ASP A 195 18.04 -3.37 11.74
CA ASP A 195 18.06 -4.74 12.23
C ASP A 195 16.83 -5.54 11.75
N GLN A 196 16.54 -5.55 10.45
CA GLN A 196 15.86 -6.72 9.91
C GLN A 196 16.85 -7.90 9.99
N PRO A 197 16.49 -9.05 10.60
CA PRO A 197 17.29 -10.24 10.41
C PRO A 197 17.40 -10.46 8.91
N ALA A 198 18.65 -10.54 8.45
CA ALA A 198 19.03 -10.65 7.05
C ALA A 198 18.03 -11.51 6.27
N ARG A 199 17.68 -11.06 5.05
CA ARG A 199 17.02 -11.89 4.04
C ARG A 199 17.52 -13.33 4.19
N TYR A 200 16.59 -14.24 4.52
CA TYR A 200 16.88 -15.64 4.78
C TYR A 200 17.84 -16.22 3.73
N THR A 201 19.07 -16.55 4.15
CA THR A 201 20.13 -17.17 3.33
C THR A 201 20.04 -18.71 3.36
N GLY A 202 18.82 -19.26 3.44
CA GLY A 202 18.62 -20.69 3.27
C GLY A 202 18.45 -21.11 1.81
N PRO A 203 18.33 -22.41 1.53
CA PRO A 203 18.18 -22.92 0.17
C PRO A 203 16.98 -22.26 -0.50
N GLN A 204 17.22 -21.60 -1.64
CA GLN A 204 16.19 -20.94 -2.44
C GLN A 204 15.11 -21.96 -2.80
N ARG A 205 14.00 -21.97 -2.06
CA ARG A 205 12.81 -22.73 -2.42
C ARG A 205 12.05 -21.89 -3.43
N ASN A 206 11.84 -22.45 -4.62
CA ASN A 206 11.30 -21.81 -5.82
C ASN A 206 10.10 -20.90 -5.53
N PHE A 207 10.38 -19.63 -5.23
CA PHE A 207 9.41 -18.56 -5.31
C PHE A 207 9.16 -18.34 -6.79
N ILE A 208 8.03 -18.86 -7.29
CA ILE A 208 7.62 -18.67 -8.67
C ILE A 208 7.18 -17.21 -8.77
N VAL A 209 8.11 -16.34 -9.18
CA VAL A 209 7.82 -14.93 -9.43
C VAL A 209 6.73 -14.88 -10.52
N PRO A 210 5.57 -14.25 -10.25
CA PRO A 210 4.49 -14.17 -11.23
C PRO A 210 4.93 -13.34 -12.44
N LYS A 211 4.63 -13.81 -13.65
CA LYS A 211 4.78 -13.00 -14.86
C LYS A 211 3.73 -11.88 -14.85
N LYS A 212 4.14 -10.66 -15.23
CA LYS A 212 3.25 -9.49 -15.40
C LYS A 212 2.04 -9.88 -16.27
N GLY A 213 0.84 -9.89 -15.68
CA GLY A 213 -0.42 -10.16 -16.38
C GLY A 213 -1.35 -11.20 -15.73
N ASP A 214 -0.82 -12.15 -14.95
CA ASP A 214 -1.63 -13.27 -14.39
C ASP A 214 -1.88 -13.16 -12.87
N ALA A 215 -1.27 -12.17 -12.22
CA ALA A 215 -1.25 -11.98 -10.78
C ALA A 215 -2.45 -11.17 -10.26
N SER A 216 -3.68 -11.66 -10.46
CA SER A 216 -4.83 -11.02 -9.80
C SER A 216 -4.65 -11.04 -8.27
N PRO A 217 -5.08 -10.01 -7.52
CA PRO A 217 -5.05 -10.01 -6.05
C PRO A 217 -5.70 -11.25 -5.43
N LEU A 218 -6.74 -11.77 -6.09
CA LEU A 218 -7.41 -13.01 -5.71
C LEU A 218 -6.50 -14.23 -5.83
N TRP A 219 -5.72 -14.32 -6.91
CA TRP A 219 -4.74 -15.40 -7.11
C TRP A 219 -3.64 -15.34 -6.05
N MET A 220 -3.12 -14.14 -5.74
CA MET A 220 -2.13 -13.95 -4.68
C MET A 220 -2.67 -14.40 -3.31
N LYS A 221 -3.91 -14.05 -2.99
CA LYS A 221 -4.55 -14.53 -1.77
C LYS A 221 -4.72 -16.05 -1.75
N GLN A 222 -5.11 -16.67 -2.86
CA GLN A 222 -5.23 -18.13 -2.95
C GLN A 222 -3.89 -18.84 -2.77
N GLN A 223 -2.80 -18.29 -3.31
CA GLN A 223 -1.44 -18.79 -3.06
C GLN A 223 -1.06 -18.64 -1.58
N GLY A 224 -1.37 -17.49 -0.97
CA GLY A 224 -1.19 -17.29 0.46
C GLY A 224 -1.93 -18.34 1.30
N ASP A 225 -3.17 -18.68 0.94
CA ASP A 225 -3.94 -19.72 1.61
C ASP A 225 -3.27 -21.10 1.49
N ALA A 226 -2.69 -21.41 0.32
CA ALA A 226 -1.96 -22.67 0.09
C ALA A 226 -0.69 -22.75 0.96
N PHE A 227 0.11 -21.68 0.99
CA PHE A 227 1.28 -21.61 1.87
C PHE A 227 0.91 -21.71 3.34
N TYR A 228 -0.17 -21.04 3.76
CA TYR A 228 -0.65 -21.08 5.13
C TYR A 228 -1.07 -22.50 5.56
N LYS A 229 -1.78 -23.23 4.69
CA LYS A 229 -2.16 -24.63 4.93
C LYS A 229 -0.94 -25.55 5.02
N ASN A 230 0.11 -25.26 4.26
CA ASN A 230 1.37 -26.01 4.28
C ASN A 230 2.27 -25.65 5.48
N GLY A 231 1.83 -24.75 6.37
CA GLY A 231 2.61 -24.29 7.53
C GLY A 231 3.73 -23.32 7.18
N ASP A 232 3.86 -22.92 5.91
CA ASP A 232 4.83 -21.91 5.49
C ASP A 232 4.23 -20.51 5.66
N TYR A 233 4.20 -20.06 6.91
CA TYR A 233 3.61 -18.77 7.26
C TYR A 233 4.39 -17.58 6.70
N ARG A 234 5.71 -17.71 6.46
CA ARG A 234 6.53 -16.63 5.88
C ARG A 234 6.19 -16.42 4.41
N SER A 235 6.12 -17.48 3.62
CA SER A 235 5.70 -17.39 2.22
C SER A 235 4.23 -16.95 2.10
N ALA A 236 3.37 -17.40 3.03
CA ALA A 236 1.98 -16.93 3.11
C ALA A 236 1.89 -15.41 3.32
N ILE A 237 2.68 -14.84 4.23
CA ILE A 237 2.73 -13.38 4.47
C ILE A 237 3.11 -12.65 3.19
N ASN A 238 4.14 -13.10 2.48
CA ASN A 238 4.58 -12.44 1.24
C ASN A 238 3.47 -12.46 0.19
N ALA A 239 2.83 -13.62 -0.04
CA ALA A 239 1.74 -13.74 -0.99
C ALA A 239 0.52 -12.88 -0.59
N TYR A 240 0.17 -12.79 0.70
CA TYR A 240 -0.89 -11.90 1.14
C TYR A 240 -0.51 -10.42 1.01
N THR A 241 0.75 -10.04 1.18
CA THR A 241 1.21 -8.66 0.97
C THR A 241 1.06 -8.26 -0.49
N GLU A 242 1.50 -9.11 -1.42
CA GLU A 242 1.26 -8.87 -2.86
C GLU A 242 -0.25 -8.80 -3.18
N ALA A 243 -1.08 -9.59 -2.49
CA ALA A 243 -2.54 -9.50 -2.65
C ALA A 243 -3.13 -8.18 -2.17
N VAL A 244 -2.58 -7.60 -1.08
CA VAL A 244 -3.02 -6.31 -0.55
C VAL A 244 -2.54 -5.18 -1.47
N ASP A 245 -1.27 -5.20 -1.86
CA ASP A 245 -0.62 -4.13 -2.66
C ASP A 245 -1.15 -4.07 -4.10
N GLY A 246 -1.51 -5.22 -4.69
CA GLY A 246 -2.06 -5.30 -6.05
C GLY A 246 -3.54 -4.92 -6.17
N SER A 247 -4.21 -4.59 -5.06
CA SER A 247 -5.64 -4.24 -5.05
C SER A 247 -5.83 -2.77 -4.70
N ASP A 248 -6.86 -2.14 -5.25
CA ASP A 248 -7.30 -0.80 -4.88
C ASP A 248 -7.90 -0.82 -3.46
N ARG A 249 -7.04 -0.97 -2.45
CA ARG A 249 -7.27 -0.65 -1.03
C ARG A 249 -8.37 -1.42 -0.29
N GLN A 250 -9.06 -2.38 -0.90
CA GLN A 250 -10.24 -3.04 -0.29
C GLN A 250 -10.15 -4.57 -0.20
N PHE A 251 -8.96 -5.13 0.04
CA PHE A 251 -8.82 -6.58 0.23
C PHE A 251 -8.72 -6.99 1.72
N VAL A 252 -9.81 -6.74 2.45
CA VAL A 252 -9.96 -7.02 3.90
C VAL A 252 -9.65 -8.49 4.25
N ALA A 253 -10.01 -9.42 3.38
CA ALA A 253 -9.77 -10.85 3.60
C ALA A 253 -8.27 -11.23 3.61
N ALA A 254 -7.42 -10.59 2.81
CA ALA A 254 -5.97 -10.86 2.81
C ALA A 254 -5.32 -10.26 4.04
N LEU A 255 -5.72 -9.06 4.48
CA LEU A 255 -5.28 -8.49 5.76
C LEU A 255 -5.61 -9.43 6.93
N SER A 256 -6.85 -9.93 6.95
CA SER A 256 -7.34 -10.92 7.90
C SER A 256 -6.47 -12.19 7.92
N ASN A 257 -6.11 -12.72 6.75
CA ASN A 257 -5.29 -13.94 6.65
C ASN A 257 -3.79 -13.69 6.91
N ARG A 258 -3.27 -12.50 6.56
CA ARG A 258 -1.90 -12.06 6.86
C ARG A 258 -1.70 -11.90 8.36
N ALA A 259 -2.67 -11.31 9.06
CA ALA A 259 -2.68 -11.24 10.51
C ALA A 259 -2.62 -12.64 11.15
N ALA A 260 -3.38 -13.61 10.61
CA ALA A 260 -3.33 -15.00 11.07
C ALA A 260 -1.94 -15.62 10.92
N ALA A 261 -1.29 -15.40 9.77
CA ALA A 261 0.05 -15.90 9.49
C ALA A 261 1.11 -15.26 10.41
N ARG A 262 0.98 -13.96 10.68
CA ARG A 262 1.85 -13.22 11.61
C ARG A 262 1.71 -13.72 13.04
N LEU A 263 0.49 -13.98 13.50
CA LEU A 263 0.23 -14.60 14.82
C LEU A 263 0.92 -15.97 14.96
N LYS A 264 0.88 -16.81 13.91
CA LYS A 264 1.59 -18.10 13.93
C LYS A 264 3.12 -17.98 14.02
N LEU A 265 3.68 -16.82 13.68
CA LEU A 265 5.11 -16.51 13.82
C LEU A 265 5.43 -15.71 15.09
N GLY A 266 4.45 -15.47 15.98
CA GLY A 266 4.62 -14.66 17.20
C GLY A 266 4.80 -13.16 16.93
N GLN A 267 4.39 -12.68 15.74
CA GLN A 267 4.52 -11.28 15.34
C GLN A 267 3.25 -10.49 15.71
N ALA A 268 2.88 -10.49 16.99
CA ALA A 268 1.62 -9.93 17.50
C ALA A 268 1.41 -8.46 17.11
N LYS A 269 2.42 -7.59 17.28
CA LYS A 269 2.33 -6.16 16.91
C LYS A 269 2.00 -5.92 15.44
N LEU A 270 2.63 -6.69 14.54
CA LEU A 270 2.36 -6.59 13.11
C LEU A 270 0.99 -7.15 12.75
N ALA A 271 0.52 -8.18 13.47
CA ALA A 271 -0.83 -8.69 13.30
C ALA A 271 -1.89 -7.67 13.76
N LEU A 272 -1.62 -6.90 14.83
CA LEU A 272 -2.51 -5.81 15.29
C LEU A 272 -2.68 -4.75 14.21
N ASN A 273 -1.58 -4.29 13.60
CA ASN A 273 -1.65 -3.30 12.52
C ASN A 273 -2.51 -3.78 11.34
N ASP A 274 -2.36 -5.04 10.92
CA ASP A 274 -3.19 -5.63 9.85
C ASP A 274 -4.67 -5.71 10.25
N CYS A 275 -4.96 -6.01 11.53
CA CYS A 275 -6.32 -6.05 12.03
C CYS A 275 -6.95 -4.65 12.07
N ASP A 276 -6.21 -3.65 12.53
CA ASP A 276 -6.68 -2.26 12.61
C ASP A 276 -6.92 -1.67 11.23
N GLU A 277 -6.02 -1.93 10.28
CA GLU A 277 -6.21 -1.56 8.87
C GLU A 277 -7.44 -2.25 8.27
N GLY A 278 -7.60 -3.56 8.50
CA GLY A 278 -8.75 -4.31 8.01
C GLY A 278 -10.08 -3.82 8.61
N LEU A 279 -10.09 -3.44 9.89
CA LEU A 279 -11.27 -2.88 10.56
C LEU A 279 -11.60 -1.47 10.06
N ALA A 280 -10.59 -0.63 9.80
CA ALA A 280 -10.79 0.71 9.25
C ALA A 280 -11.41 0.71 7.84
N LEU A 281 -11.21 -0.38 7.09
CA LEU A 281 -11.81 -0.58 5.76
C LEU A 281 -13.27 -1.05 5.82
N ILE A 282 -13.73 -1.56 6.96
CA ILE A 282 -15.13 -1.96 7.16
C ILE A 282 -15.91 -0.74 7.68
N ALA A 283 -16.69 -0.10 6.81
CA ALA A 283 -17.56 1.01 7.19
C ALA A 283 -18.78 0.52 7.99
N ASP A 284 -19.11 1.23 9.07
CA ASP A 284 -20.38 1.08 9.79
C ASP A 284 -21.43 2.05 9.18
N PRO A 285 -22.73 1.69 9.09
CA PRO A 285 -23.34 0.46 9.60
C PRO A 285 -23.11 -0.76 8.69
N ILE A 286 -22.92 -1.93 9.29
CA ILE A 286 -22.76 -3.18 8.55
C ILE A 286 -24.10 -3.58 7.91
N VAL A 287 -24.12 -3.61 6.58
CA VAL A 287 -25.32 -3.92 5.79
C VAL A 287 -25.49 -5.43 5.55
N SER A 288 -24.39 -6.19 5.48
CA SER A 288 -24.39 -7.62 5.12
C SER A 288 -23.89 -8.52 6.28
N PRO A 289 -24.56 -9.66 6.56
CA PRO A 289 -24.10 -10.65 7.54
C PRO A 289 -22.69 -11.18 7.27
N GLU A 290 -22.29 -11.30 6.00
CA GLU A 290 -20.97 -11.76 5.57
C GLU A 290 -19.87 -10.79 6.00
N VAL A 291 -20.12 -9.48 5.90
CA VAL A 291 -19.22 -8.43 6.36
C VAL A 291 -19.14 -8.45 7.89
N GLY A 292 -20.26 -8.71 8.58
CA GLY A 292 -20.28 -8.92 10.03
C GLY A 292 -19.37 -10.08 10.47
N LYS A 293 -19.47 -11.24 9.83
CA LYS A 293 -18.58 -12.40 10.07
C LYS A 293 -17.12 -12.09 9.75
N MET A 294 -16.87 -11.26 8.72
CA MET A 294 -15.50 -10.83 8.39
C MET A 294 -14.93 -9.92 9.49
N LYS A 295 -15.72 -8.98 10.01
CA LYS A 295 -15.36 -8.11 11.15
C LYS A 295 -15.07 -8.95 12.40
N CYS A 296 -15.93 -9.92 12.73
CA CYS A 296 -15.72 -10.83 13.87
C CYS A 296 -14.43 -11.63 13.76
N ARG A 297 -14.10 -12.14 12.56
CA ARG A 297 -12.83 -12.84 12.30
C ARG A 297 -11.60 -11.93 12.46
N LEU A 298 -11.69 -10.65 12.09
CA LEU A 298 -10.62 -9.68 12.33
C LEU A 298 -10.47 -9.37 13.82
N LEU A 299 -11.58 -9.07 14.49
CA LEU A 299 -11.59 -8.81 15.93
C LEU A 299 -11.05 -10.01 16.73
N SER A 300 -11.38 -11.25 16.35
CA SER A 300 -10.88 -12.45 17.03
C SER A 300 -9.35 -12.57 16.92
N ARG A 301 -8.77 -12.23 15.76
CA ARG A 301 -7.32 -12.20 15.59
C ARG A 301 -6.67 -11.03 16.34
N LYS A 302 -7.36 -9.89 16.41
CA LYS A 302 -6.93 -8.74 17.21
C LYS A 302 -6.91 -9.08 18.70
N VAL A 303 -7.93 -9.76 19.22
CA VAL A 303 -8.00 -10.29 20.59
C VAL A 303 -6.79 -11.17 20.88
N GLN A 304 -6.50 -12.15 20.02
CA GLN A 304 -5.34 -13.02 20.18
C GLN A 304 -4.02 -12.22 20.23
N ALA A 305 -3.84 -11.26 19.31
CA ALA A 305 -2.64 -10.44 19.27
C ALA A 305 -2.50 -9.51 20.49
N LEU A 306 -3.60 -8.92 20.96
CA LEU A 306 -3.63 -8.08 22.17
C LEU A 306 -3.33 -8.90 23.43
N PHE A 307 -3.80 -10.15 23.47
CA PHE A 307 -3.53 -11.07 24.56
C PHE A 307 -2.04 -11.42 24.65
N GLU A 308 -1.39 -11.71 23.52
CA GLU A 308 0.07 -11.94 23.44
C GLU A 308 0.87 -10.70 23.91
N GLU A 309 0.39 -9.49 23.58
CA GLU A 309 0.98 -8.22 24.02
C GLU A 309 0.56 -7.80 25.45
N LYS A 310 -0.23 -8.61 26.16
CA LYS A 310 -0.74 -8.35 27.53
C LYS A 310 -1.57 -7.05 27.66
N ARG A 311 -2.21 -6.61 26.58
CA ARG A 311 -3.08 -5.42 26.52
C ARG A 311 -4.53 -5.80 26.81
N TYR A 312 -4.80 -6.23 28.04
CA TYR A 312 -6.09 -6.84 28.43
C TYR A 312 -7.31 -5.91 28.33
N VAL A 313 -7.14 -4.60 28.55
CA VAL A 313 -8.22 -3.59 28.45
C VAL A 313 -8.78 -3.52 27.03
N GLU A 314 -7.90 -3.44 26.03
CA GLU A 314 -8.32 -3.38 24.63
C GLU A 314 -8.83 -4.73 24.14
N CYS A 315 -8.30 -5.81 24.70
CA CYS A 315 -8.76 -7.17 24.45
C CYS A 315 -10.23 -7.31 24.85
N PHE A 316 -10.60 -6.81 26.04
CA PHE A 316 -11.98 -6.75 26.51
C PHE A 316 -12.89 -5.98 25.54
N GLN A 317 -12.45 -4.79 25.09
CA GLN A 317 -13.23 -3.98 24.16
C GLN A 317 -13.46 -4.71 22.82
N ALA A 318 -12.44 -5.38 22.29
CA ALA A 318 -12.56 -6.15 21.06
C ALA A 318 -13.49 -7.38 21.22
N CYS A 319 -13.45 -8.08 22.36
CA CYS A 319 -14.39 -9.15 22.69
C CYS A 319 -15.83 -8.63 22.80
N ALA A 320 -16.03 -7.47 23.45
CA ALA A 320 -17.32 -6.81 23.55
C ALA A 320 -17.89 -6.46 22.15
N ASP A 321 -17.03 -5.99 21.25
CA ASP A 321 -17.42 -5.66 19.89
C ASP A 321 -17.81 -6.91 19.07
N ILE A 322 -17.18 -8.06 19.29
CA ILE A 322 -17.58 -9.33 18.66
C ILE A 322 -19.01 -9.72 19.08
N LEU A 323 -19.34 -9.62 20.37
CA LEU A 323 -20.64 -10.02 20.91
C LEU A 323 -21.81 -9.17 20.39
N LYS A 324 -21.54 -7.96 19.86
CA LYS A 324 -22.56 -7.13 19.20
C LYS A 324 -23.09 -7.78 17.93
N TYR A 325 -22.24 -8.51 17.20
CA TYR A 325 -22.55 -9.10 15.90
C TYR A 325 -22.83 -10.61 15.99
N GLU A 326 -22.05 -11.33 16.80
CA GLU A 326 -22.20 -12.78 17.00
C GLU A 326 -22.68 -13.07 18.43
N ARG A 327 -24.00 -13.15 18.62
CA ARG A 327 -24.59 -13.46 19.92
C ARG A 327 -24.47 -14.95 20.23
N GLY A 328 -23.65 -15.28 21.22
CA GLY A 328 -23.66 -16.61 21.85
C GLY A 328 -22.56 -17.57 21.41
N VAL A 329 -21.42 -17.07 20.93
CA VAL A 329 -20.20 -17.87 20.78
C VAL A 329 -19.63 -18.15 22.18
N PRO A 330 -19.54 -19.43 22.62
CA PRO A 330 -19.07 -19.76 23.97
C PRO A 330 -17.59 -19.42 24.16
N GLU A 331 -16.77 -19.60 23.11
CA GLU A 331 -15.33 -19.32 23.13
C GLU A 331 -15.04 -17.85 23.49
N VAL A 332 -15.79 -16.91 22.92
CA VAL A 332 -15.62 -15.46 23.20
C VAL A 332 -16.01 -15.12 24.65
N LYS A 333 -16.96 -15.86 25.24
CA LYS A 333 -17.34 -15.68 26.66
C LYS A 333 -16.24 -16.20 27.59
N GLU A 334 -15.68 -17.37 27.29
CA GLU A 334 -14.55 -17.93 28.05
C GLU A 334 -13.32 -17.01 27.98
N ASP A 335 -13.02 -16.49 26.80
CA ASP A 335 -11.96 -15.50 26.60
C ASP A 335 -12.23 -14.23 27.42
N LEU A 336 -13.48 -13.75 27.45
CA LEU A 336 -13.88 -12.58 28.22
C LEU A 336 -13.70 -12.79 29.73
N ASP A 337 -14.16 -13.93 30.26
CA ASP A 337 -14.01 -14.29 31.68
C ASP A 337 -12.53 -14.39 32.09
N LEU A 338 -11.71 -14.98 31.22
CA LEU A 338 -10.26 -15.05 31.41
C LEU A 338 -9.62 -13.65 31.40
N ILE A 339 -9.99 -12.80 30.45
CA ILE A 339 -9.49 -11.41 30.34
C ILE A 339 -9.91 -10.59 31.57
N ILE A 340 -11.13 -10.72 32.05
CA ILE A 340 -11.60 -10.04 33.28
C ILE A 340 -10.76 -10.48 34.48
N LYS A 341 -10.49 -11.78 34.62
CA LYS A 341 -9.65 -12.31 35.69
C LYS A 341 -8.21 -11.80 35.62
N LEU A 342 -7.63 -11.72 34.42
CA LEU A 342 -6.25 -11.27 34.20
C LEU A 342 -6.10 -9.74 34.29
N ALA A 343 -7.11 -8.98 33.89
CA ALA A 343 -7.11 -7.53 33.98
C ALA A 343 -7.30 -7.02 35.42
N GLY A 344 -7.96 -7.80 36.27
CA GLY A 344 -8.08 -7.54 37.71
C GLY A 344 -8.63 -6.15 38.03
N ASN A 345 -7.94 -5.41 38.92
CA ASN A 345 -8.37 -4.08 39.38
C ASN A 345 -8.26 -2.99 38.30
N LYS A 346 -7.43 -3.16 37.26
CA LYS A 346 -7.28 -2.16 36.18
C LYS A 346 -8.57 -1.96 35.37
N LEU A 347 -9.41 -2.98 35.29
CA LEU A 347 -10.70 -2.89 34.61
C LEU A 347 -11.74 -2.12 35.45
N LYS A 348 -11.62 -2.16 36.78
CA LYS A 348 -12.54 -1.51 37.74
C LYS A 348 -12.34 0.01 37.84
N GLU A 349 -11.20 0.53 37.44
CA GLU A 349 -10.88 1.98 37.48
C GLU A 349 -11.46 2.74 36.27
N THR A 350 -11.65 2.05 35.15
CA THR A 350 -12.19 2.62 33.90
C THR A 350 -13.72 2.50 33.86
N LYS A 351 -14.39 3.63 34.06
CA LYS A 351 -15.86 3.75 34.06
C LYS A 351 -16.52 3.22 32.77
N GLU A 352 -15.89 3.43 31.61
CA GLU A 352 -16.36 2.96 30.30
C GLU A 352 -16.36 1.43 30.16
N LEU A 353 -15.39 0.75 30.79
CA LEU A 353 -15.30 -0.72 30.78
C LEU A 353 -16.36 -1.35 31.70
N GLN A 354 -16.71 -0.68 32.80
CA GLN A 354 -17.81 -1.11 33.67
C GLN A 354 -19.17 -0.98 32.97
N GLU A 355 -19.40 0.11 32.24
CA GLU A 355 -20.63 0.30 31.47
C GLU A 355 -20.77 -0.71 30.32
N SER A 356 -19.67 -1.05 29.65
CA SER A 356 -19.68 -2.08 28.60
C SER A 356 -19.86 -3.48 29.18
N LEU A 357 -19.25 -3.82 30.32
CA LEU A 357 -19.50 -5.07 31.05
C LEU A 357 -20.98 -5.21 31.44
N ALA A 358 -21.58 -4.17 32.03
CA ALA A 358 -22.99 -4.18 32.41
C ALA A 358 -23.92 -4.34 31.19
N LYS A 359 -23.58 -3.71 30.05
CA LYS A 359 -24.31 -3.90 28.78
C LYS A 359 -24.17 -5.34 28.25
N ILE A 360 -23.00 -5.96 28.37
CA ILE A 360 -22.77 -7.35 27.94
C ILE A 360 -23.54 -8.33 28.83
N GLU A 361 -23.50 -8.17 30.15
CA GLU A 361 -24.28 -8.99 31.09
C GLU A 361 -25.79 -8.84 30.86
N ALA A 362 -26.27 -7.61 30.57
CA ALA A 362 -27.66 -7.38 30.20
C ALA A 362 -28.02 -8.08 28.87
N MET A 363 -27.12 -8.05 27.88
CA MET A 363 -27.31 -8.76 26.61
C MET A 363 -27.26 -10.29 26.74
N SER A 364 -26.55 -10.84 27.73
CA SER A 364 -26.51 -12.29 27.96
C SER A 364 -27.73 -12.83 28.69
N LYS A 365 -28.36 -12.04 29.57
CA LYS A 365 -29.57 -12.43 30.34
C LYS A 365 -30.84 -12.52 29.49
N VAL A 366 -30.87 -11.93 28.30
CA VAL A 366 -32.03 -12.00 27.38
C VAL A 366 -32.22 -13.41 26.79
N LYS A 367 -31.30 -14.36 27.01
CA LYS A 367 -31.39 -15.73 26.49
C LYS A 367 -32.23 -16.70 27.34
N ASP A 368 -32.64 -16.34 28.56
CA ASP A 368 -33.36 -17.25 29.46
C ASP A 368 -34.90 -17.13 29.39
N ASP A 369 -35.46 -16.19 28.61
CA ASP A 369 -36.91 -15.93 28.52
C ASP A 369 -37.56 -16.32 27.17
N ALA A 370 -36.93 -17.20 26.38
CA ALA A 370 -37.58 -17.74 25.18
C ALA A 370 -38.59 -18.85 25.59
N PRO A 371 -39.90 -18.73 25.29
CA PRO A 371 -40.89 -19.74 25.68
C PRO A 371 -40.60 -21.07 24.97
N PRO A 372 -40.85 -22.22 25.62
CA PRO A 372 -40.60 -23.52 25.04
C PRO A 372 -41.48 -23.72 23.80
N GLU A 373 -40.83 -24.04 22.67
CA GLU A 373 -41.51 -24.40 21.43
C GLU A 373 -42.47 -25.56 21.69
N LYS A 374 -43.76 -25.31 21.43
CA LYS A 374 -44.80 -26.33 21.51
C LYS A 374 -44.56 -27.34 20.38
N LYS A 375 -44.40 -28.60 20.78
CA LYS A 375 -44.33 -29.80 19.92
C LYS A 375 -45.55 -29.98 19.05
#